data_AF-G8ZQA2-F1
#
_entry.id   AF-G8ZQA2-F1
#
_cell.length_a   1.000
_cell.length_b   1.000
_cell.length_c   1.000
_cell.angle_alpha   90.00
_cell.angle_beta   90.00
_cell.angle_gamma   90.00
#
_symmetry.space_group_name_H-M   'P 1'
#
loop_
_entity.id
_entity.type
_entity.pdbx_description
1 polymer ?
#
loop_
_entity_poly.entity_id
_entity_poly.type
_entity_poly.pdbx_seq_one_letter_code
_entity_poly.pdbx_strand_id
1 'polypeptide(L)'
;MKLSITRKDPLGRKAEGVLHTANGSRDKHNPLTNCLRGLRFLKNGKTDDPKNIPKFLRHETRLVREFFMAGLIDSDGCVLEQEGTYKVAIKSAFPPVKDGIVFIARSLGLNLSVFFEPEKQRENFHQSDTWTVHWFEGNNKAVFWPIIANCSCERKRNPQGKGHCKFMSCSSYQAPEPVGLNQIPVSFDTCKIGTGQLYAVYLKDHSGTFITEEQMICGSASLNIVHHEKSVLQRSESYFKDEKNFCLFCCRARNSSFEQVPLDSALLWCDNCNFRYQVTGIICTNERCRTIPSEDEAKRIRAAENAACLMCGSAVKMIALIYRRGQDIPDIVSTVGPQKLKLKWDKKRKERLCKNCHYAHSKTDKHCVNCCKIFDKVEVEELLSDHSGRNQLENELIPCKRCKMPTNIGAAAEN
;
A
#
# COMPACT_ATOMS: atom_id res chain seq x y z
N MET A 1 21.87 0.41 29.09
CA MET A 1 22.73 -0.80 29.08
C MET A 1 22.62 -1.43 27.70
N LYS A 2 23.74 -1.66 27.01
CA LYS A 2 23.77 -2.20 25.64
C LYS A 2 24.23 -3.66 25.72
N LEU A 3 23.36 -4.61 25.36
CA LEU A 3 23.75 -6.03 25.35
C LEU A 3 24.19 -6.38 23.93
N SER A 4 25.49 -6.61 23.74
CA SER A 4 26.04 -7.06 22.45
C SER A 4 26.16 -8.58 22.44
N ILE A 5 25.44 -9.23 21.54
CA ILE A 5 25.57 -10.66 21.26
C ILE A 5 26.52 -10.80 20.07
N THR A 6 27.65 -11.45 20.29
CA THR A 6 28.59 -11.79 19.23
C THR A 6 28.54 -13.30 19.00
N ARG A 7 28.22 -13.73 17.77
CA ARG A 7 28.36 -15.13 17.36
C ARG A 7 29.43 -15.22 16.28
N LYS A 8 30.38 -16.14 16.45
CA LYS A 8 31.33 -16.53 15.40
C LYS A 8 30.92 -17.89 14.84
N ASP A 9 30.97 -18.05 13.53
CA ASP A 9 30.82 -19.36 12.90
C ASP A 9 32.18 -20.11 12.87
N PRO A 10 32.20 -21.39 12.48
CA PRO A 10 33.44 -22.18 12.39
C PRO A 10 34.46 -21.64 11.37
N LEU A 11 34.02 -20.79 10.44
CA LEU A 11 34.86 -20.13 9.44
C LEU A 11 35.35 -18.74 9.92
N GLY A 12 35.10 -18.39 11.18
CA GLY A 12 35.54 -17.13 11.79
C GLY A 12 34.70 -15.90 11.44
N ARG A 13 33.60 -16.06 10.69
CA ARG A 13 32.71 -14.95 10.34
C ARG A 13 31.92 -14.51 11.57
N LYS A 14 31.95 -13.21 11.84
CA LYS A 14 31.36 -12.59 13.03
C LYS A 14 30.00 -12.00 12.69
N ALA A 15 28.96 -12.39 13.41
CA ALA A 15 27.68 -11.70 13.46
C ALA A 15 27.55 -10.99 14.80
N GLU A 16 27.35 -9.67 14.77
CA GLU A 16 27.07 -8.86 15.95
C GLU A 16 25.60 -8.44 15.94
N GLY A 17 24.87 -8.81 16.98
CA GLY A 17 23.52 -8.31 17.26
C GLY A 17 23.55 -7.43 18.50
N VAL A 18 22.89 -6.27 18.44
CA VAL A 18 22.73 -5.39 19.61
C VAL A 18 21.28 -5.47 20.07
N LEU A 19 21.06 -5.95 21.30
CA LEU A 19 19.75 -5.88 21.94
C LEU A 19 19.66 -4.59 22.77
N HIS A 20 18.72 -3.72 22.42
CA HIS A 20 18.43 -2.52 23.20
C HIS A 20 17.46 -2.88 24.34
N THR A 21 17.83 -2.58 25.59
CA THR A 21 16.94 -2.76 26.75
C THR A 21 15.83 -1.69 26.76
N ALA A 22 14.80 -1.89 27.59
CA ALA A 22 13.55 -1.09 27.64
C ALA A 22 13.72 0.44 27.74
N ASN A 23 14.88 0.93 28.19
CA ASN A 23 15.18 2.37 28.33
C ASN A 23 16.04 2.93 27.17
N GLY A 24 16.44 2.09 26.22
CA GLY A 24 17.21 2.50 25.06
C GLY A 24 16.32 3.17 24.03
N SER A 25 16.60 4.44 23.72
CA SER A 25 16.14 5.10 22.50
C SER A 25 16.13 4.07 21.36
N ARG A 26 14.94 3.75 20.83
CA ARG A 26 14.83 2.90 19.64
C ARG A 26 15.68 3.58 18.60
N ASP A 27 16.79 2.94 18.21
CA ASP A 27 17.61 3.46 17.13
C ASP A 27 16.69 3.62 15.92
N LYS A 28 16.34 4.87 15.62
CA LYS A 28 15.40 5.25 14.58
C LYS A 28 15.90 4.82 13.20
N HIS A 29 17.19 4.46 13.11
CA HIS A 29 17.88 4.04 11.90
C HIS A 29 18.16 2.54 11.85
N ASN A 30 17.67 1.73 12.80
CA ASN A 30 17.88 0.29 12.71
C ASN A 30 17.14 -0.31 11.49
N PRO A 31 17.71 -1.33 10.81
CA PRO A 31 17.15 -1.89 9.58
C PRO A 31 15.70 -2.36 9.72
N LEU A 32 15.33 -2.90 10.89
CA LEU A 32 13.96 -3.35 11.14
C LEU A 32 12.98 -2.17 11.19
N THR A 33 13.30 -1.09 11.91
CA THR A 33 12.48 0.13 11.95
C THR A 33 12.33 0.73 10.56
N ASN A 34 13.40 0.78 9.78
CA ASN A 34 13.37 1.27 8.39
C ASN A 34 12.48 0.39 7.52
N CYS A 35 12.57 -0.94 7.67
CA CYS A 35 11.71 -1.90 6.98
C CYS A 35 10.24 -1.72 7.35
N LEU A 36 9.91 -1.65 8.64
CA LEU A 36 8.53 -1.44 9.12
C LEU A 36 7.92 -0.15 8.55
N ARG A 37 8.71 0.92 8.47
CA ARG A 37 8.28 2.20 7.87
C ARG A 37 8.17 2.13 6.36
N GLY A 38 9.21 1.67 5.67
CA GLY A 38 9.30 1.63 4.21
C GLY A 38 8.25 0.71 3.59
N LEU A 39 7.99 -0.45 4.23
CA LEU A 39 6.98 -1.40 3.79
C LEU A 39 5.58 -1.10 4.33
N ARG A 40 5.40 -0.05 5.13
CA ARG A 40 4.10 0.40 5.68
C ARG A 40 3.43 -0.59 6.62
N PHE A 41 4.21 -1.23 7.49
CA PHE A 41 3.68 -1.92 8.68
C PHE A 41 3.13 -0.94 9.73
N LEU A 42 3.29 0.35 9.48
CA LEU A 42 2.63 1.47 10.13
C LEU A 42 1.86 2.22 9.04
N LYS A 43 0.59 2.58 9.27
CA LYS A 43 -0.39 2.96 8.22
C LYS A 43 0.12 3.98 7.19
N ASN A 44 0.95 4.95 7.58
CA ASN A 44 1.63 5.88 6.66
C ASN A 44 3.16 5.90 6.81
N GLY A 45 3.76 4.84 7.35
CA GLY A 45 5.22 4.71 7.52
C GLY A 45 5.81 5.62 8.60
N LYS A 46 4.98 6.18 9.48
CA LYS A 46 5.39 6.99 10.64
C LYS A 46 5.36 6.15 11.90
N THR A 47 6.32 6.37 12.81
CA THR A 47 6.49 5.59 14.04
C THR A 47 5.26 5.60 14.96
N ASP A 48 4.53 6.70 14.96
CA ASP A 48 3.36 6.90 15.84
C ASP A 48 2.03 6.56 15.15
N ASP A 49 2.07 6.14 13.88
CA ASP A 49 0.86 5.70 13.18
C ASP A 49 0.41 4.32 13.69
N PRO A 50 -0.90 4.02 13.60
CA PRO A 50 -1.42 2.69 13.92
C PRO A 50 -0.71 1.57 13.15
N LYS A 51 -0.56 0.42 13.82
CA LYS A 51 -0.07 -0.82 13.22
C LYS A 51 -0.91 -1.18 12.00
N ASN A 52 -0.26 -1.72 10.98
CA ASN A 52 -0.87 -2.08 9.70
C ASN A 52 -0.21 -3.35 9.15
N ILE A 53 -0.97 -4.11 8.37
CA ILE A 53 -0.42 -5.20 7.56
C ILE A 53 -0.50 -4.76 6.09
N PRO A 54 0.64 -4.60 5.39
CA PRO A 54 0.67 -4.11 4.02
C PRO A 54 -0.04 -5.04 3.04
N LYS A 55 -0.88 -4.50 2.15
CA LYS A 55 -1.63 -5.27 1.15
C LYS A 55 -0.74 -6.12 0.22
N PHE A 56 0.51 -5.73 -0.03
CA PHE A 56 1.40 -6.48 -0.92
C PHE A 56 1.69 -7.89 -0.39
N LEU A 57 1.66 -8.09 0.95
CA LEU A 57 1.87 -9.40 1.56
C LEU A 57 0.88 -10.44 1.06
N ARG A 58 -0.26 -10.04 0.49
CA ARG A 58 -1.25 -10.95 -0.07
C ARG A 58 -0.71 -11.76 -1.24
N HIS A 59 0.18 -11.14 -2.00
CA HIS A 59 0.72 -11.68 -3.25
C HIS A 59 2.18 -12.10 -3.10
N GLU A 60 2.74 -11.96 -1.90
CA GLU A 60 4.09 -12.45 -1.62
C GLU A 60 4.17 -13.96 -1.73
N THR A 61 5.40 -14.44 -1.85
CA THR A 61 5.67 -15.88 -1.86
C THR A 61 4.99 -16.56 -0.68
N ARG A 62 4.54 -17.79 -0.89
CA ARG A 62 3.87 -18.58 0.15
C ARG A 62 4.71 -18.61 1.43
N LEU A 63 6.01 -18.86 1.31
CA LEU A 63 6.95 -18.93 2.42
C LEU A 63 6.99 -17.62 3.24
N VAL A 64 7.05 -16.46 2.58
CA VAL A 64 7.04 -15.15 3.25
C VAL A 64 5.75 -14.97 4.05
N ARG A 65 4.60 -15.33 3.47
CA ARG A 65 3.30 -15.28 4.16
C ARG A 65 3.27 -16.23 5.36
N GLU A 66 3.74 -17.47 5.21
CA GLU A 66 3.79 -18.46 6.29
C GLU A 66 4.63 -17.98 7.47
N PHE A 67 5.86 -17.49 7.22
CA PHE A 67 6.72 -16.95 8.27
C PHE A 67 6.14 -15.70 8.92
N PHE A 68 5.52 -14.83 8.13
CA PHE A 68 4.86 -13.65 8.66
C PHE A 68 3.72 -14.03 9.62
N MET A 69 2.88 -15.00 9.26
CA MET A 69 1.82 -15.49 10.14
C MET A 69 2.38 -16.21 11.37
N ALA A 70 3.44 -17.01 11.23
CA ALA A 70 4.09 -17.66 12.36
C ALA A 70 4.62 -16.64 13.38
N GLY A 71 5.22 -15.54 12.92
CA GLY A 71 5.67 -14.45 13.79
C GLY A 71 4.52 -13.75 14.54
N LEU A 72 3.38 -13.54 13.89
CA LEU A 72 2.18 -13.01 14.55
C LEU A 72 1.58 -13.99 15.56
N ILE A 73 1.58 -15.28 15.23
CA ILE A 73 1.16 -16.33 16.15
C ILE A 73 2.08 -16.32 17.36
N ASP A 74 3.39 -16.24 17.18
CA ASP A 74 4.38 -16.19 18.27
C ASP A 74 4.22 -14.98 19.18
N SER A 75 3.87 -13.81 18.65
CA SER A 75 3.68 -12.62 19.49
C SER A 75 2.38 -12.69 20.28
N ASP A 76 1.24 -12.79 19.60
CA ASP A 76 -0.09 -12.53 20.17
C ASP A 76 -1.11 -13.64 19.86
N GLY A 77 -0.68 -14.72 19.21
CA GLY A 77 -1.53 -15.86 18.91
C GLY A 77 -1.52 -16.96 19.98
N CYS A 78 -2.57 -17.79 19.95
CA CYS A 78 -2.59 -19.09 20.61
C CYS A 78 -3.02 -20.18 19.62
N VAL A 79 -2.57 -21.41 19.87
CA VAL A 79 -2.92 -22.60 19.10
C VAL A 79 -3.62 -23.55 20.06
N LEU A 80 -4.82 -23.99 19.72
CA LEU A 80 -5.67 -24.80 20.59
C LEU A 80 -6.22 -25.99 19.81
N GLU A 81 -6.27 -27.14 20.46
CA GLU A 81 -7.09 -28.25 20.00
C GLU A 81 -8.54 -27.99 20.43
N GLN A 82 -9.48 -28.09 19.49
CA GLN A 82 -10.92 -28.04 19.74
C GLN A 82 -11.58 -29.15 18.92
N GLU A 83 -12.29 -30.06 19.60
CA GLU A 83 -13.10 -31.10 18.94
C GLU A 83 -12.31 -31.94 17.91
N GLY A 84 -11.04 -32.26 18.21
CA GLY A 84 -10.19 -33.07 17.35
C GLY A 84 -9.61 -32.33 16.13
N THR A 85 -9.78 -31.01 16.05
CA THR A 85 -9.10 -30.15 15.08
C THR A 85 -8.29 -29.07 15.77
N TYR A 86 -7.29 -28.51 15.08
CA TYR A 86 -6.51 -27.39 15.59
C TYR A 86 -7.04 -26.07 15.06
N LYS A 87 -7.12 -25.09 15.96
CA LYS A 87 -7.40 -23.70 15.63
C LYS A 87 -6.30 -22.78 16.12
N VAL A 88 -6.09 -21.69 15.40
CA VAL A 88 -5.28 -20.57 15.84
C VAL A 88 -6.20 -19.40 16.14
N ALA A 89 -5.95 -18.70 17.24
CA ALA A 89 -6.63 -17.44 17.55
C ALA A 89 -5.59 -16.32 17.67
N ILE A 90 -5.76 -15.24 16.92
CA ILE A 90 -4.95 -14.01 17.04
C ILE A 90 -5.88 -12.86 17.39
N LYS A 91 -5.59 -12.17 18.50
CA LYS A 91 -6.37 -11.03 18.99
C LYS A 91 -5.70 -9.71 18.64
N SER A 92 -6.46 -8.72 18.17
CA SER A 92 -5.96 -7.39 17.86
C SER A 92 -6.98 -6.31 18.19
N ALA A 93 -6.51 -5.14 18.62
CA ALA A 93 -7.33 -3.92 18.75
C ALA A 93 -7.21 -3.00 17.51
N PHE A 94 -6.51 -3.44 16.46
CA PHE A 94 -6.26 -2.62 15.27
C PHE A 94 -7.00 -3.21 14.06
N PRO A 95 -8.05 -2.56 13.54
CA PRO A 95 -8.76 -3.03 12.34
C PRO A 95 -7.84 -3.32 11.15
N PRO A 96 -6.83 -2.48 10.82
CA PRO A 96 -5.92 -2.77 9.71
C PRO A 96 -5.08 -4.04 9.90
N VAL A 97 -4.79 -4.42 11.15
CA VAL A 97 -4.10 -5.68 11.47
C VAL A 97 -5.07 -6.85 11.33
N LYS A 98 -6.30 -6.73 11.84
CA LYS A 98 -7.35 -7.74 11.64
C LYS A 98 -7.60 -8.01 10.15
N ASP A 99 -7.83 -6.97 9.36
CA ASP A 99 -8.04 -7.08 7.90
C ASP A 99 -6.83 -7.73 7.24
N GLY A 100 -5.64 -7.31 7.67
CA GLY A 100 -4.34 -7.92 7.43
C GLY A 100 -4.31 -9.43 7.51
N ILE A 101 -4.61 -9.92 8.71
CA ILE A 101 -4.59 -11.33 9.06
C ILE A 101 -5.61 -12.09 8.19
N VAL A 102 -6.82 -11.55 8.04
CA VAL A 102 -7.89 -12.16 7.24
C VAL A 102 -7.46 -12.35 5.80
N PHE A 103 -6.90 -11.31 5.16
CA PHE A 103 -6.54 -11.41 3.75
C PHE A 103 -5.35 -12.37 3.54
N ILE A 104 -4.35 -12.38 4.43
CA ILE A 104 -3.21 -13.30 4.29
C ILE A 104 -3.68 -14.74 4.48
N ALA A 105 -4.47 -15.00 5.52
CA ALA A 105 -4.99 -16.34 5.80
C ALA A 105 -5.85 -16.88 4.65
N ARG A 106 -6.77 -16.09 4.10
CA ARG A 106 -7.52 -16.47 2.89
C ARG A 106 -6.60 -16.70 1.70
N SER A 107 -5.53 -15.92 1.55
CA SER A 107 -4.60 -16.07 0.43
C SER A 107 -3.76 -17.34 0.50
N LEU A 108 -3.60 -17.90 1.70
CA LEU A 108 -3.02 -19.21 1.95
C LEU A 108 -4.06 -20.34 1.81
N GLY A 109 -5.33 -20.01 1.63
CA GLY A 109 -6.43 -20.98 1.54
C GLY A 109 -6.83 -21.55 2.89
N LEU A 110 -6.72 -20.78 3.98
CA LEU A 110 -7.16 -21.20 5.32
C LEU A 110 -8.63 -20.83 5.58
N ASN A 111 -9.32 -21.69 6.32
CA ASN A 111 -10.66 -21.45 6.84
C ASN A 111 -10.59 -20.47 8.01
N LEU A 112 -11.40 -19.41 8.04
CA LEU A 112 -11.38 -18.45 9.14
C LEU A 112 -12.75 -17.91 9.53
N SER A 113 -12.82 -17.42 10.76
CA SER A 113 -13.93 -16.65 11.32
C SER A 113 -13.39 -15.47 12.11
N VAL A 114 -14.13 -14.37 12.18
CA VAL A 114 -13.75 -13.18 12.94
C VAL A 114 -14.80 -12.89 13.99
N PHE A 115 -14.38 -12.77 15.23
CA PHE A 115 -15.23 -12.39 16.36
C PHE A 115 -14.89 -10.96 16.79
N PHE A 116 -15.91 -10.17 17.09
CA PHE A 116 -15.76 -8.82 17.62
C PHE A 116 -16.23 -8.79 19.07
N GLU A 117 -15.37 -8.26 19.94
CA GLU A 117 -15.68 -7.96 21.34
C GLU A 117 -15.67 -6.44 21.49
N PRO A 118 -16.82 -5.81 21.79
CA PRO A 118 -16.87 -4.38 22.00
C PRO A 118 -16.11 -3.99 23.27
N GLU A 119 -15.74 -2.72 23.33
CA GLU A 119 -15.14 -2.07 24.48
C GLU A 119 -15.92 -2.35 25.78
N LYS A 120 -15.18 -2.62 26.87
CA LYS A 120 -15.74 -2.89 28.20
C LYS A 120 -14.92 -2.16 29.27
N GLN A 121 -15.63 -1.48 30.17
CA GLN A 121 -15.06 -1.01 31.41
C GLN A 121 -15.07 -2.15 32.43
N ARG A 122 -13.90 -2.57 32.90
CA ARG A 122 -13.75 -3.50 34.03
C ARG A 122 -13.26 -2.74 35.26
N GLU A 123 -13.45 -3.32 36.44
CA GLU A 123 -13.17 -2.68 37.73
C GLU A 123 -11.83 -1.93 37.79
N ASN A 124 -10.78 -2.45 37.14
CA ASN A 124 -9.42 -1.89 37.22
C ASN A 124 -8.81 -1.50 35.86
N PHE A 125 -9.50 -1.70 34.73
CA PHE A 125 -8.95 -1.31 33.44
C PHE A 125 -10.00 -1.17 32.35
N HIS A 126 -9.66 -0.35 31.36
CA HIS A 126 -10.40 -0.17 30.12
C HIS A 126 -9.95 -1.22 29.10
N GLN A 127 -10.88 -2.05 28.65
CA GLN A 127 -10.66 -2.98 27.55
C GLN A 127 -11.21 -2.35 26.28
N SER A 128 -10.35 -1.96 25.34
CA SER A 128 -10.77 -1.42 24.03
C SER A 128 -11.52 -2.45 23.17
N ASP A 129 -12.14 -1.97 22.09
CA ASP A 129 -12.63 -2.81 20.99
C ASP A 129 -11.57 -3.81 20.53
N THR A 130 -11.95 -5.08 20.43
CA THR A 130 -11.02 -6.13 20.01
C THR A 130 -11.64 -7.08 19.00
N TRP A 131 -10.80 -7.54 18.08
CA TRP A 131 -11.15 -8.55 17.09
C TRP A 131 -10.29 -9.78 17.34
N THR A 132 -10.92 -10.94 17.33
CA THR A 132 -10.24 -12.23 17.38
C THR A 132 -10.45 -12.94 16.06
N VAL A 133 -9.36 -13.12 15.31
CA VAL A 133 -9.37 -13.90 14.06
C VAL A 133 -9.04 -15.34 14.42
N HIS A 134 -9.99 -16.23 14.19
CA HIS A 134 -9.76 -17.67 14.28
C HIS A 134 -9.53 -18.23 12.88
N TRP A 135 -8.52 -19.08 12.71
CA TRP A 135 -8.50 -19.98 11.56
C TRP A 135 -8.33 -21.43 11.99
N PHE A 136 -8.76 -22.33 11.14
CA PHE A 136 -8.89 -23.75 11.42
C PHE A 136 -8.00 -24.55 10.48
N GLU A 137 -7.44 -25.64 11.01
CA GLU A 137 -6.70 -26.64 10.23
C GLU A 137 -7.52 -27.10 9.02
N GLY A 138 -8.77 -27.52 9.26
CA GLY A 138 -9.70 -27.95 8.22
C GLY A 138 -9.09 -28.97 7.25
N ASN A 139 -9.49 -28.88 5.98
CA ASN A 139 -9.00 -29.76 4.92
C ASN A 139 -7.61 -29.36 4.41
N ASN A 140 -7.13 -28.15 4.70
CA ASN A 140 -5.87 -27.62 4.16
C ASN A 140 -4.70 -27.78 5.15
N LYS A 141 -4.54 -29.01 5.65
CA LYS A 141 -3.48 -29.39 6.61
C LYS A 141 -2.07 -29.08 6.08
N ALA A 142 -1.88 -29.25 4.77
CA ALA A 142 -0.63 -28.99 4.06
C ALA A 142 -0.21 -27.52 4.05
N VAL A 143 -1.11 -26.59 4.40
CA VAL A 143 -0.80 -25.17 4.61
C VAL A 143 -0.78 -24.82 6.09
N PHE A 144 -1.72 -25.34 6.87
CA PHE A 144 -1.81 -25.03 8.31
C PHE A 144 -0.54 -25.43 9.07
N TRP A 145 -0.09 -26.68 8.93
CA TRP A 145 1.02 -27.21 9.74
C TRP A 145 2.38 -26.58 9.44
N PRO A 146 2.74 -26.25 8.19
CA PRO A 146 3.96 -25.48 7.92
C PRO A 146 4.03 -24.13 8.66
N ILE A 147 2.91 -23.41 8.79
CA ILE A 147 2.87 -22.15 9.55
C ILE A 147 3.17 -22.42 11.03
N ILE A 148 2.52 -23.45 11.61
CA ILE A 148 2.72 -23.83 13.01
C ILE A 148 4.16 -24.31 13.26
N ALA A 149 4.72 -25.08 12.34
CA ALA A 149 6.11 -25.54 12.40
C ALA A 149 7.12 -24.39 12.39
N ASN A 150 6.79 -23.27 11.72
CA ASN A 150 7.61 -22.06 11.69
C ASN A 150 7.50 -21.19 12.96
N CYS A 151 6.56 -21.47 13.87
CA CYS A 151 6.50 -20.79 15.16
C CYS A 151 7.72 -21.15 16.00
N SER A 152 8.37 -20.15 16.61
CA SER A 152 9.51 -20.29 17.52
C SER A 152 9.09 -20.76 18.91
N CYS A 153 7.87 -20.44 19.34
CA CYS A 153 7.38 -20.79 20.66
C CYS A 153 6.95 -22.28 20.70
N GLU A 154 7.63 -23.08 21.52
CA GLU A 154 7.42 -24.53 21.60
C GLU A 154 5.96 -24.92 21.86
N ARG A 155 5.27 -24.25 22.79
CA ARG A 155 3.85 -24.52 23.09
C ARG A 155 2.89 -24.18 21.93
N LYS A 156 3.32 -23.35 20.98
CA LYS A 156 2.52 -22.99 19.79
C LYS A 156 2.82 -23.95 18.65
N ARG A 157 4.08 -24.37 18.52
CA ARG A 157 4.52 -25.40 17.58
C ARG A 157 3.95 -26.78 17.92
N ASN A 158 3.96 -27.12 19.20
CA ASN A 158 3.49 -28.37 19.78
C ASN A 158 2.33 -28.09 20.75
N PRO A 159 1.15 -27.69 20.24
CA PRO A 159 -0.03 -27.47 21.07
C PRO A 159 -0.38 -28.77 21.81
N GLN A 160 -0.50 -28.68 23.15
CA GLN A 160 -0.86 -29.83 23.96
C GLN A 160 -2.32 -30.22 23.70
N GLY A 161 -2.51 -31.23 22.84
CA GLY A 161 -3.78 -31.92 22.71
C GLY A 161 -3.98 -32.94 23.82
N LYS A 162 -5.23 -33.26 24.17
CA LYS A 162 -5.55 -34.27 25.20
C LYS A 162 -5.24 -35.71 24.77
N GLY A 163 -4.70 -35.92 23.55
CA GLY A 163 -4.24 -37.21 23.06
C GLY A 163 -2.86 -37.09 22.41
N HIS A 164 -1.97 -38.02 22.71
CA HIS A 164 -0.60 -38.12 22.16
C HIS A 164 -0.57 -38.24 20.63
N CYS A 165 -0.66 -37.12 19.92
CA CYS A 165 -0.23 -37.06 18.52
C CYS A 165 1.23 -36.62 18.50
N LYS A 166 2.16 -37.57 18.43
CA LYS A 166 3.59 -37.26 18.24
C LYS A 166 3.73 -36.56 16.89
N PHE A 167 4.29 -35.35 16.92
CA PHE A 167 4.61 -34.55 15.75
C PHE A 167 5.43 -35.40 14.75
N MET A 168 4.95 -35.57 13.52
CA MET A 168 5.80 -36.07 12.44
C MET A 168 6.93 -35.04 12.28
N SER A 169 8.17 -35.48 12.51
CA SER A 169 9.34 -34.64 12.26
C SER A 169 9.27 -34.16 10.81
N CYS A 170 9.16 -32.84 10.62
CA CYS A 170 9.13 -32.22 9.30
C CYS A 170 10.45 -32.57 8.59
N SER A 171 10.40 -33.59 7.72
CA SER A 171 11.51 -33.94 6.86
C SER A 171 11.67 -32.83 5.82
N SER A 172 12.93 -32.60 5.44
CA SER A 172 13.43 -31.66 4.42
C SER A 172 12.35 -31.09 3.49
N TYR A 173 12.22 -29.76 3.51
CA TYR A 173 11.35 -28.95 2.64
C TYR A 173 11.45 -29.42 1.17
N GLN A 174 10.49 -30.25 0.71
CA GLN A 174 10.34 -30.56 -0.70
C GLN A 174 9.56 -29.41 -1.35
N ALA A 175 9.94 -29.05 -2.58
CA ALA A 175 9.27 -27.98 -3.32
C ALA A 175 7.75 -28.21 -3.32
N PRO A 176 6.93 -27.18 -3.02
CA PRO A 176 5.53 -27.38 -2.77
C PRO A 176 4.86 -27.90 -4.04
N GLU A 177 4.32 -29.12 -3.97
CA GLU A 177 3.30 -29.56 -4.93
C GLU A 177 2.19 -28.50 -5.03
N PRO A 178 1.51 -28.38 -6.18
CA PRO A 178 0.40 -27.45 -6.33
C PRO A 178 -0.66 -27.78 -5.27
N VAL A 179 -0.73 -26.93 -4.24
CA VAL A 179 -1.75 -27.07 -3.20
C VAL A 179 -3.10 -26.85 -3.86
N GLY A 180 -3.97 -27.85 -3.75
CA GLY A 180 -5.36 -27.73 -4.22
C GLY A 180 -6.00 -26.47 -3.62
N LEU A 181 -6.76 -25.75 -4.44
CA LEU A 181 -7.56 -24.62 -3.93
C LEU A 181 -8.48 -25.17 -2.84
N ASN A 182 -8.40 -24.59 -1.64
CA ASN A 182 -9.33 -24.94 -0.58
C ASN A 182 -10.72 -24.44 -1.00
N GLN A 183 -11.57 -25.36 -1.48
CA GLN A 183 -12.96 -25.09 -1.81
C GLN A 183 -13.75 -25.11 -0.51
N ILE A 184 -13.84 -23.94 0.12
CA ILE A 184 -14.60 -23.77 1.36
C ILE A 184 -16.04 -23.50 0.96
N PRO A 185 -17.01 -24.39 1.27
CA PRO A 185 -18.40 -24.06 1.09
C PRO A 185 -18.75 -22.89 2.02
N VAL A 186 -19.12 -21.76 1.43
CA VAL A 186 -19.59 -20.58 2.15
C VAL A 186 -21.09 -20.48 1.91
N SER A 187 -21.87 -20.50 2.99
CA SER A 187 -23.30 -20.18 2.93
C SER A 187 -23.48 -18.67 2.79
N PHE A 188 -24.36 -18.24 1.91
CA PHE A 188 -24.68 -16.83 1.70
C PHE A 188 -26.19 -16.63 1.70
N ASP A 189 -26.63 -15.53 2.29
CA ASP A 189 -28.00 -15.05 2.16
C ASP A 189 -28.13 -14.21 0.89
N THR A 190 -29.17 -14.47 0.09
CA THR A 190 -29.48 -13.67 -1.08
C THR A 190 -30.54 -12.64 -0.75
N CYS A 191 -30.27 -11.36 -1.01
CA CYS A 191 -31.24 -10.28 -0.89
C CYS A 191 -31.55 -9.68 -2.27
N LYS A 192 -32.82 -9.41 -2.56
CA LYS A 192 -33.24 -8.69 -3.77
C LYS A 192 -33.09 -7.19 -3.52
N ILE A 193 -32.05 -6.59 -4.09
CA ILE A 193 -31.74 -5.17 -3.89
C ILE A 193 -32.12 -4.36 -5.15
N GLY A 194 -33.31 -3.74 -5.13
CA GLY A 194 -33.72 -2.66 -6.03
C GLY A 194 -33.56 -2.86 -7.55
N THR A 195 -33.69 -1.77 -8.30
CA THR A 195 -33.38 -1.68 -9.73
C THR A 195 -32.08 -0.91 -9.90
N GLY A 196 -31.03 -1.58 -10.38
CA GLY A 196 -29.70 -1.00 -10.56
C GLY A 196 -29.04 -1.45 -11.85
N GLN A 197 -27.99 -0.75 -12.28
CA GLN A 197 -27.17 -1.17 -13.41
C GLN A 197 -26.32 -2.39 -13.00
N LEU A 198 -26.43 -3.46 -13.77
CA LEU A 198 -25.64 -4.69 -13.59
C LEU A 198 -24.45 -4.69 -14.53
N TYR A 199 -23.30 -5.10 -14.01
CA TYR A 199 -22.06 -5.29 -14.77
C TYR A 199 -21.72 -6.78 -14.79
N ALA A 200 -21.44 -7.31 -15.97
CA ALA A 200 -21.07 -8.70 -16.17
C ALA A 200 -19.65 -8.81 -16.74
N VAL A 201 -18.91 -9.83 -16.30
CA VAL A 201 -17.58 -10.15 -16.82
C VAL A 201 -17.69 -11.39 -17.70
N TYR A 202 -17.23 -11.25 -18.94
CA TYR A 202 -17.13 -12.33 -19.91
C TYR A 202 -15.66 -12.66 -20.11
N LEU A 203 -15.27 -13.87 -19.73
CA LEU A 203 -13.91 -14.36 -19.94
C LEU A 203 -13.82 -15.06 -21.29
N LYS A 204 -12.68 -14.90 -21.97
CA LYS A 204 -12.39 -15.63 -23.22
C LYS A 204 -11.96 -17.06 -22.96
N ASP A 205 -11.48 -17.35 -21.76
CA ASP A 205 -10.94 -18.65 -21.42
C ASP A 205 -12.06 -19.67 -21.13
N HIS A 206 -11.75 -20.95 -21.35
CA HIS A 206 -12.70 -22.03 -21.11
C HIS A 206 -12.93 -22.31 -19.62
N SER A 207 -12.13 -21.70 -18.72
CA SER A 207 -12.30 -21.88 -17.27
C SER A 207 -13.65 -21.36 -16.80
N GLY A 208 -14.17 -20.33 -17.47
CA GLY A 208 -15.44 -19.70 -17.13
C GLY A 208 -15.50 -19.20 -15.70
N THR A 209 -14.37 -19.00 -15.02
CA THR A 209 -14.31 -18.58 -13.61
C THR A 209 -13.19 -17.57 -13.36
N PHE A 210 -13.42 -16.66 -12.42
CA PHE A 210 -12.42 -15.69 -11.97
C PHE A 210 -12.45 -15.57 -10.45
N ILE A 211 -11.36 -15.03 -9.89
CA ILE A 211 -11.23 -14.81 -8.44
C ILE A 211 -11.37 -13.32 -8.16
N THR A 212 -12.28 -12.95 -7.24
CA THR A 212 -12.50 -11.55 -6.84
C THR A 212 -11.40 -11.04 -5.90
N GLU A 213 -11.40 -9.74 -5.62
CA GLU A 213 -10.53 -9.17 -4.58
C GLU A 213 -10.79 -9.82 -3.21
N GLU A 214 -11.98 -10.35 -2.93
CA GLU A 214 -12.26 -11.07 -1.67
C GLU A 214 -11.96 -12.58 -1.74
N GLN A 215 -11.32 -13.03 -2.82
CA GLN A 215 -10.97 -14.42 -3.08
C GLN A 215 -12.17 -15.36 -3.24
N MET A 216 -13.32 -14.80 -3.63
CA MET A 216 -14.45 -15.59 -4.05
C MET A 216 -14.22 -16.07 -5.48
N ILE A 217 -14.51 -17.34 -5.74
CA ILE A 217 -14.55 -17.89 -7.09
C ILE A 217 -15.91 -17.53 -7.68
N CYS A 218 -15.91 -16.74 -8.75
CA CYS A 218 -17.11 -16.32 -9.45
C CYS A 218 -17.14 -16.93 -10.84
N GLY A 219 -18.32 -17.33 -11.30
CA GLY A 219 -18.54 -17.71 -12.69
C GLY A 219 -18.51 -16.50 -13.61
N SER A 220 -17.93 -16.66 -14.79
CA SER A 220 -18.16 -15.79 -15.94
C SER A 220 -19.66 -15.81 -16.24
N ALA A 221 -20.21 -14.67 -16.65
CA ALA A 221 -21.57 -14.65 -17.15
C ALA A 221 -21.68 -15.61 -18.34
N SER A 222 -22.68 -16.50 -18.31
CA SER A 222 -23.05 -17.25 -19.49
C SER A 222 -23.82 -16.32 -20.43
N LEU A 223 -23.59 -16.44 -21.74
CA LEU A 223 -24.24 -15.63 -22.79
C LEU A 223 -25.79 -15.71 -22.74
N ASN A 224 -26.35 -16.62 -21.94
CA ASN A 224 -27.78 -16.85 -21.83
C ASN A 224 -28.46 -16.02 -20.71
N ILE A 225 -27.72 -15.25 -19.90
CA ILE A 225 -28.29 -14.38 -18.85
C ILE A 225 -28.49 -12.98 -19.42
N VAL A 226 -29.74 -12.67 -19.79
CA VAL A 226 -30.32 -11.36 -20.12
C VAL A 226 -29.31 -10.34 -20.68
N HIS A 227 -29.12 -10.37 -22.00
CA HIS A 227 -28.51 -9.29 -22.76
C HIS A 227 -29.34 -8.02 -22.61
N HIS A 228 -29.04 -7.18 -21.62
CA HIS A 228 -29.36 -5.76 -21.75
C HIS A 228 -28.30 -5.15 -22.68
N GLU A 229 -28.62 -5.06 -23.98
CA GLU A 229 -27.74 -4.47 -25.02
C GLU A 229 -27.19 -3.09 -24.63
N LYS A 230 -27.88 -2.36 -23.75
CA LYS A 230 -27.49 -1.01 -23.29
C LYS A 230 -26.46 -0.97 -22.16
N SER A 231 -26.10 -2.10 -21.54
CA SER A 231 -25.18 -2.15 -20.38
C SER A 231 -23.94 -3.01 -20.60
N VAL A 232 -23.75 -3.55 -21.81
CA VAL A 232 -22.49 -4.17 -22.18
C VAL A 232 -21.51 -3.04 -22.51
N LEU A 233 -20.62 -2.72 -21.56
CA LEU A 233 -19.35 -2.05 -21.89
C LEU A 233 -18.51 -3.04 -22.71
N GLN A 234 -18.89 -3.25 -23.97
CA GLN A 234 -17.99 -3.80 -24.96
C GLN A 234 -16.93 -2.72 -25.15
N ARG A 235 -15.82 -2.84 -24.42
CA ARG A 235 -14.59 -2.21 -24.88
C ARG A 235 -14.35 -2.82 -26.26
N SER A 236 -14.61 -2.01 -27.30
CA SER A 236 -14.54 -2.46 -28.68
C SER A 236 -13.23 -3.19 -28.91
N GLU A 237 -13.21 -4.20 -29.78
CA GLU A 237 -11.93 -4.81 -30.16
C GLU A 237 -10.91 -3.76 -30.63
N SER A 238 -11.39 -2.65 -31.20
CA SER A 238 -10.54 -1.50 -31.55
C SER A 238 -9.84 -0.86 -30.34
N TYR A 239 -10.42 -0.88 -29.14
CA TYR A 239 -9.77 -0.38 -27.92
C TYR A 239 -8.53 -1.21 -27.54
N PHE A 240 -8.60 -2.53 -27.70
CA PHE A 240 -7.48 -3.44 -27.44
C PHE A 240 -6.49 -3.52 -28.62
N LYS A 241 -6.94 -3.21 -29.85
CA LYS A 241 -6.08 -3.13 -31.04
C LYS A 241 -5.27 -1.83 -31.12
N ASP A 242 -5.74 -0.76 -30.49
CA ASP A 242 -5.00 0.51 -30.46
C ASP A 242 -3.96 0.50 -29.34
N GLU A 243 -2.70 0.29 -29.71
CA GLU A 243 -1.54 0.30 -28.80
C GLU A 243 -1.43 1.60 -27.99
N LYS A 244 -2.07 2.70 -28.44
CA LYS A 244 -2.17 3.97 -27.70
C LYS A 244 -3.00 3.87 -26.42
N ASN A 245 -3.73 2.78 -26.21
CA ASN A 245 -4.50 2.55 -24.98
C ASN A 245 -3.74 1.79 -23.91
N PHE A 246 -2.49 1.40 -24.15
CA PHE A 246 -1.69 0.64 -23.20
C PHE A 246 -0.36 1.33 -22.91
N CYS A 247 0.12 1.15 -21.69
CA CYS A 247 1.45 1.62 -21.34
C CYS A 247 2.44 0.71 -22.04
N LEU A 248 3.32 1.28 -22.84
CA LEU A 248 4.33 0.55 -23.60
C LEU A 248 5.20 -0.39 -22.73
N PHE A 249 5.39 -0.02 -21.46
CA PHE A 249 6.38 -0.62 -20.57
C PHE A 249 5.82 -1.63 -19.58
N CYS A 250 4.55 -1.52 -19.22
CA CYS A 250 3.92 -2.44 -18.26
C CYS A 250 2.59 -3.01 -18.74
N CYS A 251 2.21 -2.71 -19.99
CA CYS A 251 0.98 -3.16 -20.65
C CYS A 251 -0.30 -2.82 -19.86
N ARG A 252 -0.25 -1.87 -18.91
CA ARG A 252 -1.42 -1.42 -18.18
C ARG A 252 -2.31 -0.61 -19.11
N ALA A 253 -3.60 -0.93 -19.14
CA ALA A 253 -4.61 -0.17 -19.88
C ALA A 253 -4.72 1.27 -19.35
N ARG A 254 -5.13 2.18 -20.24
CA ARG A 254 -5.32 3.62 -20.02
C ARG A 254 -6.49 3.90 -19.07
N ASN A 255 -6.26 3.63 -17.79
CA ASN A 255 -7.17 3.96 -16.68
C ASN A 255 -6.68 5.19 -15.87
N SER A 256 -5.53 5.79 -16.22
CA SER A 256 -4.87 6.91 -15.52
C SER A 256 -4.38 7.98 -16.51
N SER A 257 -3.68 9.02 -16.02
CA SER A 257 -2.87 9.91 -16.86
C SER A 257 -1.78 9.09 -17.57
N PHE A 258 -1.63 9.36 -18.85
CA PHE A 258 -0.61 8.79 -19.72
C PHE A 258 0.16 9.95 -20.31
N GLU A 259 1.48 9.82 -20.33
CA GLU A 259 2.38 10.81 -20.92
C GLU A 259 3.05 10.21 -22.16
N GLN A 260 3.49 11.08 -23.06
CA GLN A 260 4.32 10.66 -24.20
C GLN A 260 5.69 10.21 -23.70
N VAL A 261 6.20 9.15 -24.30
CA VAL A 261 7.55 8.67 -23.98
C VAL A 261 8.56 9.68 -24.56
N PRO A 262 9.53 10.18 -23.78
CA PRO A 262 10.50 11.17 -24.27
C PRO A 262 11.32 10.72 -25.48
N LEU A 263 11.43 9.40 -25.66
CA LEU A 263 12.18 8.77 -26.75
C LEU A 263 11.34 8.58 -28.03
N ASP A 264 10.01 8.56 -27.90
CA ASP A 264 9.07 8.36 -29.00
C ASP A 264 7.71 8.95 -28.63
N SER A 265 7.39 10.10 -29.23
CA SER A 265 6.14 10.84 -28.95
C SER A 265 4.88 10.14 -29.47
N ALA A 266 5.03 9.14 -30.35
CA ALA A 266 3.91 8.30 -30.80
C ALA A 266 3.48 7.29 -29.73
N LEU A 267 4.36 6.99 -28.77
CA LEU A 267 4.14 6.00 -27.73
C LEU A 267 3.75 6.65 -26.41
N LEU A 268 2.97 5.92 -25.61
CA LEU A 268 2.50 6.38 -24.31
C LEU A 268 2.96 5.44 -23.19
N TRP A 269 3.18 6.02 -22.01
CA TRP A 269 3.42 5.27 -20.77
C TRP A 269 2.53 5.76 -19.64
N CYS A 270 2.33 4.92 -18.63
CA CYS A 270 1.58 5.28 -17.43
C CYS A 270 2.46 6.08 -16.45
N ASP A 271 1.82 6.82 -15.55
CA ASP A 271 2.48 7.64 -14.52
C ASP A 271 3.54 6.87 -13.71
N ASN A 272 3.31 5.59 -13.40
CA ASN A 272 4.27 4.78 -12.65
C ASN A 272 5.55 4.50 -13.45
N CYS A 273 5.42 4.21 -14.75
CA CYS A 273 6.55 3.99 -15.63
C CYS A 273 7.31 5.29 -15.86
N ASN A 274 6.59 6.40 -16.09
CA ASN A 274 7.18 7.74 -16.16
C ASN A 274 7.97 8.09 -14.90
N PHE A 275 7.36 7.92 -13.72
CA PHE A 275 8.02 8.20 -12.44
C PHE A 275 9.28 7.36 -12.25
N ARG A 276 9.21 6.05 -12.50
CA ARG A 276 10.39 5.17 -12.43
C ARG A 276 11.48 5.62 -13.40
N TYR A 277 11.11 6.01 -14.61
CA TYR A 277 12.05 6.52 -15.58
C TYR A 277 12.66 7.86 -15.15
N GLN A 278 11.88 8.78 -14.59
CA GLN A 278 12.40 10.06 -14.06
C GLN A 278 13.39 9.85 -12.92
N VAL A 279 13.20 8.82 -12.09
CA VAL A 279 14.11 8.48 -10.99
C VAL A 279 15.38 7.80 -11.50
N THR A 280 15.25 6.89 -12.45
CA THR A 280 16.37 6.05 -12.90
C THR A 280 17.12 6.64 -14.09
N GLY A 281 16.44 7.28 -15.03
CA GLY A 281 17.00 7.70 -16.31
C GLY A 281 17.50 6.53 -17.16
N ILE A 282 17.07 5.30 -16.84
CA ILE A 282 17.53 4.07 -17.51
C ILE A 282 16.33 3.37 -18.14
N ILE A 283 16.52 2.87 -19.35
CA ILE A 283 15.54 2.05 -20.06
C ILE A 283 16.25 0.97 -20.87
N CYS A 284 15.70 -0.24 -20.90
CA CYS A 284 16.24 -1.30 -21.77
C CYS A 284 15.99 -0.98 -23.25
N THR A 285 17.00 -1.14 -24.10
CA THR A 285 16.89 -0.89 -25.55
C THR A 285 16.21 -2.03 -26.30
N ASN A 286 16.10 -3.22 -25.70
CA ASN A 286 15.41 -4.35 -26.29
C ASN A 286 13.90 -4.07 -26.34
N GLU A 287 13.35 -3.99 -27.55
CA GLU A 287 11.94 -3.66 -27.81
C GLU A 287 10.94 -4.62 -27.16
N ARG A 288 11.34 -5.88 -26.93
CA ARG A 288 10.49 -6.86 -26.23
C ARG A 288 10.56 -6.73 -24.72
N CYS A 289 11.70 -6.33 -24.18
CA CYS A 289 11.89 -6.22 -22.72
C CYS A 289 11.43 -4.88 -22.19
N ARG A 290 11.93 -3.78 -22.78
CA ARG A 290 11.67 -2.37 -22.45
C ARG A 290 11.66 -2.05 -20.94
N THR A 291 12.26 -2.89 -20.10
CA THR A 291 12.11 -2.75 -18.65
C THR A 291 12.78 -1.46 -18.18
N ILE A 292 12.03 -0.68 -17.39
CA ILE A 292 12.56 0.46 -16.63
C ILE A 292 12.96 -0.09 -15.26
N PRO A 293 14.25 -0.12 -14.90
CA PRO A 293 14.70 -0.70 -13.65
C PRO A 293 14.11 0.05 -12.44
N SER A 294 14.08 -0.60 -11.29
CA SER A 294 13.88 0.05 -10.00
C SER A 294 15.11 0.89 -9.64
N GLU A 295 15.01 1.71 -8.60
CA GLU A 295 16.13 2.55 -8.17
C GLU A 295 17.38 1.71 -7.82
N ASP A 296 17.20 0.59 -7.14
CA ASP A 296 18.31 -0.28 -6.73
C ASP A 296 18.87 -1.08 -7.90
N GLU A 297 18.03 -1.55 -8.81
CA GLU A 297 18.49 -2.14 -10.07
C GLU A 297 19.28 -1.11 -10.90
N ALA A 298 18.83 0.14 -10.95
CA ALA A 298 19.56 1.21 -11.64
C ALA A 298 20.94 1.47 -11.01
N LYS A 299 21.06 1.44 -9.67
CA LYS A 299 22.36 1.53 -8.98
C LYS A 299 23.28 0.38 -9.38
N ARG A 300 22.77 -0.85 -9.43
CA ARG A 300 23.54 -2.03 -9.87
C ARG A 300 23.98 -1.93 -11.32
N ILE A 301 23.10 -1.48 -12.22
CA ILE A 301 23.41 -1.31 -13.64
C ILE A 301 24.49 -0.24 -13.83
N ARG A 302 24.46 0.87 -13.07
CA ARG A 302 25.50 1.92 -13.13
C ARG A 302 26.83 1.49 -12.53
N ALA A 303 26.83 0.55 -11.58
CA ALA A 303 28.05 0.04 -10.96
C ALA A 303 28.75 -1.04 -11.81
N ALA A 304 28.04 -1.65 -12.76
CA ALA A 304 28.61 -2.66 -13.65
C ALA A 304 29.46 -2.00 -14.75
N GLU A 305 30.59 -2.61 -15.12
CA GLU A 305 31.44 -2.16 -16.23
C GLU A 305 30.68 -2.12 -17.56
N ASN A 306 29.79 -3.09 -17.77
CA ASN A 306 28.91 -3.17 -18.92
C ASN A 306 27.46 -2.95 -18.48
N ALA A 307 26.95 -1.75 -18.72
CA ALA A 307 25.57 -1.38 -18.42
C ALA A 307 24.58 -2.21 -19.25
N ALA A 308 24.08 -3.30 -18.66
CA ALA A 308 23.13 -4.22 -19.28
C ALA A 308 21.85 -4.35 -18.43
N CYS A 309 20.74 -4.65 -19.09
CA CYS A 309 19.45 -4.85 -18.45
C CYS A 309 19.49 -6.14 -17.62
N LEU A 310 19.17 -6.04 -16.33
CA LEU A 310 19.18 -7.18 -15.42
C LEU A 310 18.14 -8.26 -15.77
N MET A 311 17.13 -7.93 -16.57
CA MET A 311 16.07 -8.87 -16.98
C MET A 311 16.43 -9.67 -18.23
N CYS A 312 17.08 -9.06 -19.23
CA CYS A 312 17.30 -9.69 -20.54
C CYS A 312 18.75 -9.64 -21.03
N GLY A 313 19.67 -9.04 -20.27
CA GLY A 313 21.09 -8.89 -20.64
C GLY A 313 21.36 -7.91 -21.79
N SER A 314 20.32 -7.36 -22.43
CA SER A 314 20.49 -6.39 -23.53
C SER A 314 21.01 -5.05 -23.02
N ALA A 315 21.59 -4.24 -23.91
CA ALA A 315 22.06 -2.91 -23.57
C ALA A 315 20.94 -2.04 -22.95
N VAL A 316 21.34 -1.07 -22.12
CA VAL A 316 20.42 -0.05 -21.61
C VAL A 316 20.80 1.32 -22.16
N LYS A 317 19.79 2.15 -22.40
CA LYS A 317 19.98 3.57 -22.68
C LYS A 317 19.93 4.31 -21.36
N MET A 318 21.03 4.97 -21.00
CA MET A 318 21.09 5.91 -19.89
C MET A 318 20.94 7.32 -20.45
N ILE A 319 19.89 8.01 -20.06
CA ILE A 319 19.77 9.44 -20.34
C ILE A 319 20.25 10.16 -19.09
N ALA A 320 21.22 11.07 -19.28
CA ALA A 320 21.72 11.90 -18.21
C ALA A 320 20.51 12.54 -17.50
N LEU A 321 20.32 12.20 -16.23
CA LEU A 321 19.26 12.78 -15.42
C LEU A 321 19.56 14.28 -15.38
N ILE A 322 18.81 15.07 -16.14
CA ILE A 322 18.74 16.51 -15.92
C ILE A 322 18.07 16.63 -14.55
N TYR A 323 18.88 16.69 -13.50
CA TYR A 323 18.43 16.88 -12.14
C TYR A 323 17.60 18.16 -12.11
N ARG A 324 16.26 18.04 -12.12
CA ARG A 324 15.33 19.14 -11.87
C ARG A 324 15.35 19.50 -10.38
N ARG A 325 16.52 19.87 -9.86
CA ARG A 325 16.65 20.59 -8.60
C ARG A 325 17.01 22.04 -8.91
N GLY A 326 15.98 22.85 -9.14
CA GLY A 326 16.04 24.28 -8.83
C GLY A 326 16.72 25.22 -9.82
N GLN A 327 16.59 25.02 -11.14
CA GLN A 327 16.86 26.10 -12.09
C GLN A 327 15.62 26.36 -12.96
N ASP A 328 15.15 27.60 -12.92
CA ASP A 328 14.12 28.17 -13.78
C ASP A 328 14.60 28.08 -15.24
N ILE A 329 13.91 27.27 -16.05
CA ILE A 329 14.03 27.30 -17.52
C ILE A 329 12.73 27.94 -18.04
N PRO A 330 12.82 28.95 -18.92
CA PRO A 330 11.67 29.57 -19.54
C PRO A 330 10.99 28.60 -20.53
N ASP A 331 9.67 28.50 -20.40
CA ASP A 331 8.68 28.04 -21.38
C ASP A 331 9.08 26.89 -22.32
N ILE A 332 8.94 25.65 -21.84
CA ILE A 332 8.50 24.55 -22.70
C ILE A 332 7.04 24.24 -22.34
N VAL A 333 6.17 24.54 -23.31
CA VAL A 333 4.72 24.35 -23.26
C VAL A 333 4.40 22.86 -23.10
N SER A 334 4.27 22.39 -21.85
CA SER A 334 3.64 21.12 -21.53
C SER A 334 2.13 21.29 -21.61
N THR A 335 1.51 20.66 -22.61
CA THR A 335 0.07 20.72 -22.91
C THR A 335 -0.81 19.87 -21.98
N VAL A 336 -0.30 19.39 -20.84
CA VAL A 336 -1.13 18.80 -19.78
C VAL A 336 -1.02 19.65 -18.53
N GLY A 337 -1.90 20.65 -18.44
CA GLY A 337 -1.96 21.56 -17.30
C GLY A 337 -2.18 20.81 -15.97
N PRO A 338 -1.62 21.30 -14.86
CA PRO A 338 -1.81 20.69 -13.53
C PRO A 338 -3.29 20.53 -13.24
N GLN A 339 -3.71 19.39 -12.66
CA GLN A 339 -5.10 19.20 -12.21
C GLN A 339 -5.54 20.42 -11.39
N LYS A 340 -6.45 21.19 -11.98
CA LYS A 340 -6.92 22.46 -11.48
C LYS A 340 -8.11 22.21 -10.54
N LEU A 341 -7.94 22.45 -9.24
CA LEU A 341 -8.95 22.23 -8.20
C LEU A 341 -9.79 23.51 -7.99
N LYS A 342 -11.10 23.38 -7.73
CA LYS A 342 -11.98 24.55 -7.48
C LYS A 342 -11.61 25.23 -6.15
N LEU A 343 -11.80 26.55 -6.08
CA LEU A 343 -11.65 27.32 -4.84
C LEU A 343 -12.73 26.88 -3.84
N LYS A 344 -12.34 26.62 -2.59
CA LYS A 344 -13.29 26.19 -1.55
C LYS A 344 -14.15 27.35 -1.03
N TRP A 345 -13.58 28.55 -0.97
CA TRP A 345 -14.19 29.75 -0.39
C TRP A 345 -15.01 30.58 -1.38
N ASP A 346 -14.78 30.42 -2.69
CA ASP A 346 -15.56 31.11 -3.73
C ASP A 346 -15.92 30.13 -4.86
N LYS A 347 -17.12 29.56 -4.77
CA LYS A 347 -17.65 28.60 -5.75
C LYS A 347 -18.08 29.27 -7.07
N LYS A 348 -18.22 30.60 -7.10
CA LYS A 348 -18.69 31.35 -8.28
C LYS A 348 -17.54 31.69 -9.23
N ARG A 349 -16.33 31.87 -8.69
CA ARG A 349 -15.11 32.09 -9.46
C ARG A 349 -14.74 30.89 -10.33
N LYS A 350 -14.30 31.18 -11.57
CA LYS A 350 -13.89 30.17 -12.56
C LYS A 350 -12.43 29.74 -12.37
N GLU A 351 -11.69 30.52 -11.59
CA GLU A 351 -10.31 30.30 -11.22
C GLU A 351 -10.15 29.01 -10.43
N ARG A 352 -8.98 28.40 -10.56
CA ARG A 352 -8.68 27.11 -9.95
C ARG A 352 -7.27 27.11 -9.39
N LEU A 353 -7.09 26.37 -8.30
CA LEU A 353 -5.80 26.19 -7.64
C LEU A 353 -5.01 25.09 -8.31
N CYS A 354 -3.69 25.28 -8.40
CA CYS A 354 -2.79 24.16 -8.60
C CYS A 354 -2.75 23.28 -7.35
N LYS A 355 -2.20 22.07 -7.47
CA LYS A 355 -2.11 21.10 -6.37
C LYS A 355 -1.39 21.67 -5.13
N ASN A 356 -0.33 22.46 -5.35
CA ASN A 356 0.45 23.06 -4.26
C ASN A 356 -0.35 24.15 -3.53
N CYS A 357 -1.02 25.06 -4.26
CA CYS A 357 -1.87 26.08 -3.65
C CYS A 357 -3.07 25.48 -2.91
N HIS A 358 -3.65 24.39 -3.43
CA HIS A 358 -4.71 23.66 -2.73
C HIS A 358 -4.20 23.02 -1.43
N TYR A 359 -3.01 22.42 -1.46
CA TYR A 359 -2.40 21.83 -0.26
C TYR A 359 -2.07 22.89 0.80
N ALA A 360 -1.46 24.01 0.41
CA ALA A 360 -1.18 25.12 1.30
C ALA A 360 -2.47 25.67 1.93
N HIS A 361 -3.51 25.90 1.11
CA HIS A 361 -4.81 26.34 1.60
C HIS A 361 -5.44 25.32 2.56
N SER A 362 -5.33 24.02 2.30
CA SER A 362 -5.87 23.01 3.21
C SER A 362 -5.20 22.96 4.59
N LYS A 363 -4.00 23.55 4.71
CA LYS A 363 -3.27 23.64 5.99
C LYS A 363 -3.53 24.94 6.74
N THR A 364 -3.55 26.05 6.03
CA THR A 364 -3.63 27.38 6.67
C THR A 364 -5.05 27.93 6.68
N ASP A 365 -5.86 27.54 5.69
CA ASP A 365 -7.14 28.17 5.35
C ASP A 365 -7.02 29.69 5.15
N LYS A 366 -5.81 30.20 4.87
CA LYS A 366 -5.52 31.64 4.75
C LYS A 366 -5.31 32.04 3.29
N HIS A 367 -6.05 33.04 2.84
CA HIS A 367 -6.02 33.55 1.48
C HIS A 367 -6.42 35.04 1.39
N CYS A 368 -6.04 35.68 0.28
CA CYS A 368 -6.53 37.00 -0.07
C CYS A 368 -7.89 36.90 -0.77
N VAL A 369 -8.88 37.66 -0.30
CA VAL A 369 -10.25 37.63 -0.85
C VAL A 369 -10.33 38.20 -2.26
N ASN A 370 -9.38 39.05 -2.66
CA ASN A 370 -9.38 39.69 -3.97
C ASN A 370 -8.53 38.93 -5.01
N CYS A 371 -7.22 38.79 -4.76
CA CYS A 371 -6.28 38.22 -5.73
C CYS A 371 -6.09 36.70 -5.61
N CYS A 372 -6.83 36.04 -4.70
CA CYS A 372 -6.76 34.60 -4.45
C CYS A 372 -5.35 34.07 -4.08
N LYS A 373 -4.42 34.94 -3.66
CA LYS A 373 -3.13 34.50 -3.11
C LYS A 373 -3.37 33.64 -1.88
N ILE A 374 -2.85 32.41 -1.90
CA ILE A 374 -2.80 31.52 -0.74
C ILE A 374 -1.55 31.84 0.05
N PHE A 375 -1.68 31.95 1.37
CA PHE A 375 -0.55 32.19 2.25
C PHE A 375 -0.11 30.87 2.89
N ASP A 376 1.19 30.59 2.82
CA ASP A 376 1.77 29.49 3.59
C ASP A 376 1.93 29.87 5.08
N LYS A 377 2.41 28.93 5.89
CA LYS A 377 2.52 29.14 7.34
C LYS A 377 3.48 30.30 7.68
N VAL A 378 4.59 30.42 6.96
CA VAL A 378 5.61 31.44 7.20
C VAL A 378 5.08 32.81 6.81
N GLU A 379 4.43 32.91 5.66
CA GLU A 379 3.79 34.15 5.20
C GLU A 379 2.67 34.62 6.16
N VAL A 380 1.93 33.69 6.77
CA VAL A 380 0.91 34.02 7.78
C VAL A 380 1.57 34.57 9.05
N GLU A 381 2.63 33.93 9.55
CA GLU A 381 3.38 34.38 10.73
C GLU A 381 4.01 35.77 10.50
N GLU A 382 4.59 36.00 9.32
CA GLU A 382 5.09 37.33 8.93
C GLU A 382 3.98 38.38 8.87
N LEU A 383 2.84 38.07 8.24
CA LEU A 383 1.72 39.00 8.13
C LEU A 383 1.15 39.38 9.51
N LEU A 384 1.13 38.44 10.44
CA LEU A 384 0.71 38.70 11.83
C LEU A 384 1.75 39.56 12.57
N SER A 385 3.04 39.25 12.43
CA SER A 385 4.13 40.01 13.06
C SER A 385 4.25 41.44 12.53
N ASP A 386 4.03 41.64 11.22
CA ASP A 386 4.04 42.97 10.60
C ASP A 386 2.87 43.84 11.09
N HIS A 387 1.79 43.20 11.56
CA HIS A 387 0.56 43.88 11.96
C HIS A 387 0.44 44.10 13.47
N SER A 388 1.03 43.24 14.30
CA SER A 388 1.02 43.37 15.78
C SER A 388 1.74 44.62 16.30
N GLY A 389 2.57 45.28 15.49
CA GLY A 389 3.29 46.51 15.86
C GLY A 389 2.50 47.81 15.66
N ARG A 390 1.26 47.77 15.15
CA ARG A 390 0.44 48.96 14.87
C ARG A 390 -0.76 48.96 15.81
N ASN A 391 -0.92 50.03 16.61
CA ASN A 391 -2.10 50.29 17.45
C ASN A 391 -3.35 50.47 16.55
N GLN A 392 -3.92 49.37 16.06
CA GLN A 392 -5.09 49.39 15.16
C GLN A 392 -6.31 48.73 15.82
N LEU A 393 -7.47 49.24 15.43
CA LEU A 393 -8.81 48.86 15.90
C LEU A 393 -9.04 47.35 15.70
N GLU A 394 -9.67 46.70 16.68
CA GLU A 394 -9.87 45.24 16.83
C GLU A 394 -10.55 44.51 15.64
N ASN A 395 -10.92 45.21 14.55
CA ASN A 395 -11.65 44.65 13.41
C ASN A 395 -11.00 44.89 12.05
N GLU A 396 -9.78 45.43 11.97
CA GLU A 396 -9.10 45.61 10.68
C GLU A 396 -8.52 44.29 10.15
N LEU A 397 -8.95 43.90 8.96
CA LEU A 397 -8.40 42.74 8.24
C LEU A 397 -7.01 43.05 7.68
N ILE A 398 -6.05 42.15 7.89
CA ILE A 398 -4.66 42.35 7.44
C ILE A 398 -4.62 42.48 5.90
N PRO A 399 -4.03 43.55 5.33
CA PRO A 399 -3.99 43.75 3.88
C PRO A 399 -3.01 42.81 3.19
N CYS A 400 -3.38 42.28 2.03
CA CYS A 400 -2.55 41.38 1.25
C CYS A 400 -1.29 42.10 0.72
N LYS A 401 -0.09 41.53 0.97
CA LYS A 401 1.18 42.07 0.44
C LYS A 401 1.14 42.32 -1.09
N ARG A 402 0.38 41.48 -1.85
CA ARG A 402 0.29 41.52 -3.32
C ARG A 402 -0.68 42.58 -3.87
N CYS A 403 -1.92 42.65 -3.38
CA CYS A 403 -2.95 43.51 -3.96
C CYS A 403 -3.52 44.55 -3.01
N LYS A 404 -2.97 44.67 -1.79
CA LYS A 404 -3.36 45.60 -0.72
C LYS A 404 -4.82 45.49 -0.22
N MET A 405 -5.62 44.61 -0.80
CA MET A 405 -6.98 44.30 -0.35
C MET A 405 -6.97 43.36 0.88
N PRO A 406 -8.06 43.33 1.67
CA PRO A 406 -8.18 42.48 2.84
C PRO A 406 -7.82 41.00 2.59
N THR A 407 -7.26 40.36 3.60
CA THR A 407 -7.12 38.90 3.66
C THR A 407 -8.15 38.34 4.64
N ASN A 408 -8.36 37.01 4.64
CA ASN A 408 -9.14 36.35 5.69
C ASN A 408 -8.30 36.01 6.94
N ILE A 409 -7.13 36.63 7.08
CA ILE A 409 -6.29 36.53 8.27
C ILE A 409 -6.79 37.59 9.25
N GLY A 410 -7.57 37.17 10.24
CA GLY A 410 -7.91 38.00 11.39
C GLY A 410 -6.80 37.93 12.45
N ALA A 411 -6.57 39.04 13.16
CA ALA A 411 -5.94 38.95 14.47
C ALA A 411 -6.83 38.03 15.31
N ALA A 412 -6.25 36.95 15.85
CA ALA A 412 -7.03 36.06 16.69
C ALA A 412 -7.58 36.88 17.86
N ALA A 413 -8.89 36.84 18.10
CA ALA A 413 -9.40 37.15 19.42
C ALA A 413 -8.81 36.07 20.34
N GLU A 414 -7.82 36.44 21.14
CA GLU A 414 -7.32 35.57 22.21
C GLU A 414 -8.51 35.30 23.15
N ASN A 415 -9.03 34.07 23.10
CA ASN A 415 -9.92 33.49 24.10
C ASN A 415 -9.14 32.46 24.90
#